data_AF-A0A5S4TMD1-F1
#
_entry.id   AF-A0A5S4TMD1-F1
#
_cell.length_a   1.000
_cell.length_b   1.000
_cell.length_c   1.000
_cell.angle_alpha   90.00
_cell.angle_beta   90.00
_cell.angle_gamma   90.00
#
_symmetry.space_group_name_H-M   'P 1'
#
loop_
_entity.id
_entity.type
_entity.pdbx_description
1 polymer ?
#
loop_
_entity_poly.entity_id
_entity_poly.type
_entity_poly.pdbx_seq_one_letter_code
_entity_poly.pdbx_strand_id
1 'polypeptide(L)' 'MIARLIAWSARNLLLVLFGAGFAAAAGIYALVHLPLDAIPDLSDTQVIVYTEYPGQAPQVVEDQVTYPL' A
#
# COMPACT_ATOMS: atom_id res chain seq x y z
N MET A 1 -8.46 28.85 -23.52
CA MET A 1 -8.89 27.46 -23.20
C MET A 1 -9.55 27.38 -21.83
N ILE A 2 -8.89 27.80 -20.74
CA ILE A 2 -9.45 27.80 -19.38
C ILE A 2 -10.81 28.54 -19.29
N ALA A 3 -10.91 29.74 -19.87
CA ALA A 3 -12.16 30.51 -19.89
C ALA A 3 -13.33 29.76 -20.57
N ARG A 4 -13.06 28.94 -21.59
CA ARG A 4 -14.10 28.11 -22.24
C ARG A 4 -14.57 26.99 -21.30
N LEU A 5 -13.64 26.41 -20.54
CA LEU A 5 -13.95 25.36 -19.57
C LEU A 5 -14.79 25.90 -18.42
N ILE A 6 -14.42 27.07 -17.87
CA ILE A 6 -15.20 27.77 -16.84
C ILE A 6 -16.61 28.10 -17.34
N ALA A 7 -16.72 28.67 -18.54
CA ALA A 7 -18.02 29.00 -19.13
C ALA A 7 -18.90 27.75 -19.37
N TRP A 8 -18.29 26.64 -19.79
CA TRP A 8 -18.99 25.37 -19.95
C TRP A 8 -19.43 24.79 -18.60
N SER A 9 -18.57 24.83 -17.58
CA SER A 9 -18.90 24.38 -16.22
C SER A 9 -20.03 25.20 -15.61
N ALA A 10 -20.02 26.53 -15.79
CA ALA A 10 -21.08 27.41 -15.32
C ALA A 10 -22.43 27.14 -16.01
N ARG A 11 -22.42 26.77 -17.30
CA ARG A 11 -23.62 26.41 -18.05
C ARG A 11 -24.18 25.03 -17.66
N ASN A 12 -23.31 24.10 -17.25
CA ASN A 12 -23.68 22.73 -16.90
C ASN A 12 -23.61 22.51 -15.39
N LEU A 13 -24.19 23.43 -14.61
CA LEU A 13 -24.09 23.46 -13.15
C LEU A 13 -24.50 22.13 -12.48
N LEU A 14 -25.58 21.51 -12.95
CA LEU A 14 -26.06 20.24 -12.42
C LEU A 14 -25.04 19.12 -12.63
N LEU A 15 -24.44 19.03 -13.82
CA LEU A 15 -23.45 18.00 -14.13
C LEU A 15 -22.19 18.17 -13.27
N VAL A 16 -21.74 19.43 -13.11
CA VAL A 16 -20.60 19.75 -12.24
C VAL A 16 -20.92 19.43 -10.78
N LEU A 17 -22.12 19.76 -10.30
CA LEU A 17 -22.55 19.48 -8.93
C LEU A 17 -22.61 17.97 -8.66
N PHE A 18 -23.20 17.18 -9.57
CA PHE A 18 -23.21 15.73 -9.44
C PHE A 18 -21.80 15.16 -9.48
N GLY A 19 -20.96 15.62 -10.41
CA GLY A 19 -19.56 15.19 -10.50
C GLY A 19 -18.77 15.47 -9.21
N ALA A 20 -18.93 16.68 -8.65
CA ALA A 20 -18.33 17.04 -7.38
C ALA A 20 -18.89 16.20 -6.21
N GLY A 21 -20.20 15.95 -6.19
CA GLY A 21 -20.86 15.10 -5.19
C GLY A 21 -20.35 13.66 -5.22
N PHE A 22 -20.23 13.07 -6.41
CA PHE A 22 -19.66 11.73 -6.57
C PHE A 22 -18.19 11.68 -6.15
N ALA A 23 -17.39 12.68 -6.53
CA ALA A 23 -15.99 12.76 -6.11
C ALA A 23 -15.85 12.87 -4.58
N ALA A 24 -16.69 13.67 -3.93
CA ALA A 24 -16.73 13.81 -2.48
C ALA A 24 -17.17 12.49 -1.80
N ALA A 25 -18.23 11.86 -2.29
CA ALA A 25 -18.70 10.57 -1.76
C ALA A 25 -17.65 9.45 -1.91
N ALA A 26 -16.99 9.37 -3.07
CA ALA A 26 -15.89 8.44 -3.30
C ALA A 26 -14.70 8.73 -2.38
N GLY A 27 -14.38 10.02 -2.15
CA GLY A 27 -13.34 10.43 -1.20
C GLY A 27 -13.67 10.04 0.24
N ILE A 28 -14.91 10.24 0.68
CA ILE A 28 -15.37 9.82 2.01
C ILE A 28 -15.30 8.29 2.14
N TYR A 29 -15.79 7.56 1.13
CA TYR A 29 -15.70 6.11 1.10
C TYR A 29 -14.24 5.65 1.23
N ALA A 30 -13.33 6.21 0.42
CA ALA A 30 -11.91 5.89 0.49
C ALA A 30 -11.32 6.22 1.87
N LEU A 31 -11.63 7.38 2.45
CA LEU A 31 -11.14 7.79 3.76
C LEU A 31 -11.55 6.81 4.88
N VAL A 32 -12.80 6.32 4.85
CA VAL A 32 -13.32 5.39 5.85
C VAL A 32 -12.73 3.97 5.68
N HIS A 33 -12.34 3.59 4.47
CA HIS A 33 -11.83 2.25 4.15
C HIS A 33 -10.31 2.20 4.03
N LEU A 34 -9.61 3.33 4.13
CA LEU A 34 -8.16 3.37 4.07
C LEU A 34 -7.59 2.69 5.33
N PRO A 35 -6.74 1.65 5.18
CA PRO A 35 -6.07 1.07 6.34
C PRO A 35 -5.19 2.13 6.99
N LEU A 36 -5.39 2.34 8.28
CA LEU A 36 -4.61 3.28 9.08
C LEU A 36 -3.56 2.49 9.86
N ASP A 37 -2.29 2.84 9.66
CA ASP A 37 -1.20 2.37 10.49
C ASP A 37 -0.67 3.50 11.37
N ALA A 38 -0.25 3.18 12.59
CA ALA A 38 0.24 4.15 13.56
C ALA A 38 1.66 4.61 13.25
N ILE A 39 2.45 3.77 12.58
CA ILE A 39 3.83 4.02 12.21
C ILE A 39 4.09 3.52 10.78
N PRO A 40 4.97 4.18 10.01
CA PRO A 40 5.41 3.62 8.74
C PRO A 40 6.27 2.38 8.98
N ASP A 41 6.12 1.35 8.14
CA ASP A 41 7.06 0.24 8.12
C ASP A 41 8.41 0.73 7.59
N LEU A 42 9.43 0.63 8.43
CA LEU A 42 10.81 1.03 8.14
C LEU A 42 11.75 -0.18 8.03
N SER A 43 11.20 -1.39 8.06
CA SER A 43 11.98 -2.62 8.02
C SER A 43 12.50 -2.88 6.61
N ASP A 44 13.73 -3.40 6.52
CA ASP A 44 14.25 -3.89 5.26
C ASP A 44 13.49 -5.15 4.83
N THR A 45 13.36 -5.37 3.52
CA THR A 45 12.79 -6.61 2.99
C THR A 45 13.74 -7.78 3.25
N GLN A 46 13.42 -8.60 4.26
CA GLN A 46 14.25 -9.75 4.66
C GLN A 46 13.56 -11.07 4.35
N VAL A 47 14.32 -12.03 3.82
CA VAL A 47 13.90 -13.43 3.69
C VAL A 47 14.69 -14.26 4.69
N ILE A 48 13.99 -14.92 5.61
CA ILE A 48 14.60 -15.79 6.63
C ILE A 48 14.42 -17.24 6.20
N VAL A 49 15.55 -17.95 6.02
CA VAL A 49 15.57 -19.40 5.83
C VAL A 49 15.94 -20.04 7.15
N TYR A 50 14.98 -20.70 7.79
CA TYR A 50 15.18 -21.40 9.05
C TYR A 50 15.16 -22.91 8.80
N THR A 51 16.18 -23.62 9.28
CA THR A 51 16.31 -25.07 9.11
C THR A 51 16.67 -25.71 10.45
N GLU A 52 15.85 -26.66 10.91
CA GLU A 52 16.10 -27.39 12.14
C GLU A 52 17.00 -28.61 11.88
N TYR A 53 18.05 -28.77 12.70
CA TYR A 53 18.90 -29.96 12.66
C TYR A 53 19.17 -30.50 14.07
N PRO A 54 18.17 -31.19 14.68
CA PRO A 54 18.23 -31.55 16.09
C PRO A 54 19.33 -32.57 16.39
N GLY A 55 19.99 -32.38 17.54
CA GLY A 55 20.99 -33.31 18.05
C GLY A 55 22.36 -33.22 17.39
N GLN A 56 22.57 -32.28 16.44
CA GLN A 56 23.87 -32.06 15.82
C GLN A 56 24.67 -30.98 16.53
N ALA A 57 26.00 -31.11 16.46
CA ALA A 57 26.91 -30.08 16.95
C ALA A 57 26.87 -28.84 16.05
N PRO A 58 27.10 -27.63 16.58
CA PRO A 58 27.06 -26.38 15.80
C PRO A 58 27.94 -26.41 14.53
N GLN A 59 29.10 -27.05 14.60
CA GLN A 59 30.00 -27.20 13.44
C GLN A 59 29.35 -27.99 12.30
N VAL A 60 28.60 -29.05 12.62
CA VAL A 60 27.90 -29.87 11.62
C VAL A 60 26.75 -29.10 10.99
N VAL A 61 26.04 -28.29 11.78
CA VAL A 61 24.98 -27.41 11.27
C VAL A 61 25.56 -26.37 10.31
N GLU A 62 26.69 -25.77 10.65
CA GLU A 62 27.37 -24.82 9.76
C GLU A 62 27.81 -25.49 8.44
N ASP A 63 28.55 -26.60 8.54
CA ASP A 63 29.18 -27.23 7.38
C ASP A 63 28.17 -27.91 6.44
N GLN A 64 27.05 -28.42 6.96
CA GLN A 64 26.07 -29.21 6.18
C GLN A 64 24.76 -28.48 5.89
N VAL A 65 24.45 -27.40 6.61
CA VAL A 65 23.19 -26.67 6.45
C VAL A 65 23.47 -25.21 6.13
N THR A 66 24.07 -24.43 7.03
CA THR A 66 24.21 -22.97 6.82
C THR A 66 25.09 -22.62 5.62
N TYR A 67 26.28 -23.21 5.50
CA TYR A 67 27.24 -22.88 4.45
C TYR A 67 26.79 -23.25 3.02
N PRO A 68 26.14 -24.41 2.79
CA PRO A 68 25.64 -24.75 1.46
C PRO A 68 24.28 -24.12 1.09
N LEU A 69 23.58 -23.45 2.02
CA LEU A 69 22.32 -22.74 1.78
C LEU A 69 22.56 -21.31 1.29
#